data_AF-A0A5B9Q4M1-F1
#
_entry.id   AF-A0A5B9Q4M1-F1
#
_cell.length_a   1.000
_cell.length_b   1.000
_cell.length_c   1.000
_cell.angle_alpha   90.00
_cell.angle_beta   90.00
_cell.angle_gamma   90.00
#
_symmetry.space_group_name_H-M   'P 1'
#
loop_
_entity.id
_entity.type
_entity.pdbx_description
1 polymer ?
#
loop_
_entity_poly.entity_id
_entity_poly.type
_entity_poly.pdbx_seq_one_letter_code
_entity_poly.pdbx_strand_id
1 'polypeptide(L)'
;MSNRNVSRFVFAIAGLCLLGHILGCSHSTSPSDNTSAARGVLKVMGVEYGNFAAEHGEKPPSNKEELVDFLETRKDRIRGLNSVDQLFTSPRDNQPLVIFYGSEMPPADESGYPVVAHEAVGESGRLLATNTRGGVTEISQGEIPSYFGSTQ
;
A
#
# COMPACT_ATOMS: atom_id res chain seq x y z
N MET A 1 -49.39 -51.58 -11.98
CA MET A 1 -49.12 -50.15 -12.23
C MET A 1 -47.77 -49.84 -11.59
N SER A 2 -46.64 -50.01 -12.29
CA SER A 2 -46.04 -49.09 -13.30
C SER A 2 -45.70 -47.74 -12.66
N ASN A 3 -44.48 -47.20 -12.63
CA ASN A 3 -43.15 -47.57 -13.12
C ASN A 3 -42.10 -46.74 -12.36
N ARG A 4 -40.93 -47.32 -12.05
CA ARG A 4 -39.72 -46.60 -11.57
C ARG A 4 -38.89 -46.20 -12.79
N ASN A 5 -38.76 -44.92 -13.10
CA ASN A 5 -37.90 -44.45 -14.18
C ASN A 5 -36.54 -44.00 -13.65
N VAL A 6 -35.58 -44.91 -13.83
CA VAL A 6 -34.14 -44.70 -13.86
C VAL A 6 -33.83 -43.87 -15.11
N SER A 7 -33.07 -42.77 -14.99
CA SER A 7 -32.40 -42.18 -16.15
C SER A 7 -30.96 -41.85 -15.80
N ARG A 8 -30.11 -42.82 -16.12
CA ARG A 8 -28.66 -42.68 -16.20
C ARG A 8 -28.36 -41.91 -17.49
N PHE A 9 -27.96 -40.64 -17.38
CA PHE A 9 -27.31 -39.97 -18.50
C PHE A 9 -25.80 -39.93 -18.25
N VAL A 10 -25.16 -41.00 -18.72
CA VAL A 10 -23.73 -41.06 -19.00
C VAL A 10 -23.53 -40.36 -20.34
N PHE A 11 -22.87 -39.21 -20.35
CA PHE A 11 -22.18 -38.71 -21.54
C PHE A 11 -20.74 -38.39 -21.16
N ALA A 12 -19.87 -39.34 -21.49
CA ALA A 12 -18.45 -39.13 -21.65
C ALA A 12 -18.21 -38.51 -23.03
N ILE A 13 -17.63 -37.31 -23.08
CA ILE A 13 -16.91 -36.82 -24.26
C ILE A 13 -15.60 -36.21 -23.77
N ALA A 14 -14.52 -36.88 -24.16
CA ALA A 14 -13.15 -36.42 -24.06
C ALA A 14 -12.88 -35.29 -25.06
N GLY A 15 -12.10 -34.30 -24.64
CA GLY A 15 -11.52 -33.23 -25.46
C GLY A 15 -10.80 -32.27 -24.52
N LEU A 16 -9.61 -32.58 -24.01
CA LEU A 16 -8.30 -32.45 -24.68
C LEU A 16 -8.06 -31.02 -25.21
N CYS A 17 -7.02 -30.37 -24.65
CA CYS A 17 -6.38 -29.12 -25.06
C CYS A 17 -6.91 -27.77 -24.55
N LEU A 18 -6.71 -27.45 -23.26
CA LEU A 18 -6.45 -26.07 -22.80
C LEU A 18 -5.64 -26.05 -21.49
N LEU A 19 -4.50 -26.75 -21.52
CA LEU A 19 -3.40 -26.62 -20.55
C LEU A 19 -2.33 -25.75 -21.22
N GLY A 20 -2.41 -24.44 -21.07
CA GLY A 20 -1.41 -23.53 -21.62
C GLY A 20 -1.77 -22.08 -21.33
N HIS A 21 -0.87 -21.38 -20.65
CA HIS A 21 -0.90 -19.95 -20.30
C HIS A 21 -1.56 -19.56 -18.98
N ILE A 22 -0.98 -20.06 -17.88
CA ILE A 22 -0.72 -19.18 -16.73
C ILE A 22 0.75 -19.33 -16.29
N LEU A 23 1.66 -19.23 -17.26
CA LEU A 23 2.98 -18.69 -16.97
C LEU A 23 2.80 -17.20 -16.77
N GLY A 24 2.28 -16.84 -15.59
CA GLY A 24 2.39 -15.47 -15.10
C GLY A 24 3.88 -15.17 -15.08
N CYS A 25 4.28 -14.16 -15.84
CA CYS A 25 5.60 -13.57 -15.77
C CYS A 25 5.84 -13.13 -14.32
N SER A 26 6.43 -14.01 -13.51
CA SER A 26 7.08 -13.61 -12.28
C SER A 26 8.33 -12.86 -12.74
N HIS A 27 8.15 -11.58 -13.05
CA HIS A 27 9.24 -10.64 -13.18
C HIS A 27 9.83 -10.53 -11.78
N SER A 28 10.76 -11.43 -11.47
CA SER A 28 11.53 -11.41 -10.23
C SER A 28 12.47 -10.21 -10.32
N THR A 29 11.96 -9.01 -10.04
CA THR A 29 12.80 -7.90 -9.62
C THR A 29 13.57 -8.36 -8.40
N SER A 30 14.88 -8.09 -8.40
CA SER A 30 15.73 -8.44 -7.27
C SER A 30 15.15 -7.80 -6.00
N PRO A 31 15.14 -8.48 -4.83
CA PRO A 31 14.65 -7.90 -3.56
C PRO A 31 15.27 -6.54 -3.22
N SER A 32 16.52 -6.29 -3.67
CA SER A 32 17.22 -5.00 -3.55
C SER A 32 16.51 -3.84 -4.25
N ASP A 33 15.88 -4.12 -5.38
CA ASP A 33 15.33 -3.10 -6.27
C ASP A 33 13.96 -2.65 -5.75
N ASN A 34 13.16 -3.59 -5.24
CA ASN A 34 11.86 -3.30 -4.66
C ASN A 34 11.97 -2.52 -3.33
N THR A 35 13.00 -2.79 -2.52
CA THR A 35 13.25 -2.01 -1.29
C THR A 35 13.57 -0.56 -1.62
N SER A 36 14.44 -0.32 -2.61
CA SER A 36 14.80 1.04 -3.03
C SER A 36 13.59 1.78 -3.61
N ALA A 37 12.78 1.10 -4.43
CA ALA A 37 11.54 1.64 -4.97
C ALA A 37 10.53 1.99 -3.87
N ALA A 38 10.34 1.11 -2.87
CA ALA A 38 9.43 1.35 -1.75
C ALA A 38 9.86 2.52 -0.88
N ARG A 39 11.17 2.67 -0.60
CA ARG A 39 11.69 3.87 0.06
C ARG A 39 11.43 5.13 -0.76
N GLY A 40 11.52 5.06 -2.08
CA GLY A 40 11.17 6.17 -2.98
C GLY A 40 9.70 6.58 -2.87
N VAL A 41 8.80 5.60 -2.96
CA VAL A 41 7.34 5.82 -2.81
C VAL A 41 7.01 6.42 -1.45
N LEU A 42 7.50 5.82 -0.37
CA LEU A 42 7.28 6.30 0.99
C LEU A 42 7.85 7.70 1.21
N LYS A 43 9.04 7.99 0.68
CA LYS A 43 9.61 9.34 0.76
C LYS A 43 8.71 10.38 0.11
N VAL A 44 8.20 10.09 -1.09
CA VAL A 44 7.27 10.99 -1.79
C VAL A 44 5.97 11.15 -1.01
N MET A 45 5.39 10.05 -0.55
CA MET A 45 4.18 10.06 0.29
C MET A 45 4.38 10.94 1.54
N GLY A 46 5.46 10.74 2.29
CA GLY A 46 5.75 11.51 3.51
C GLY A 46 5.93 13.00 3.24
N VAL A 47 6.64 13.38 2.16
CA VAL A 47 6.81 14.79 1.77
C VAL A 47 5.49 15.43 1.37
N GLU A 48 4.70 14.79 0.51
CA GLU A 48 3.44 15.39 0.06
C GLU A 48 2.38 15.39 1.16
N TYR A 49 2.38 14.41 2.05
CA TYR A 49 1.58 14.46 3.27
C TYR A 49 1.97 15.65 4.15
N GLY A 50 3.27 15.86 4.38
CA GLY A 50 3.75 17.02 5.13
C GLY A 50 3.36 18.35 4.48
N ASN A 51 3.42 18.44 3.15
CA ASN A 51 2.96 19.61 2.41
C ASN A 51 1.45 19.83 2.58
N PHE A 52 0.66 18.76 2.55
CA PHE A 52 -0.78 18.84 2.84
C PHE A 52 -1.00 19.46 4.21
N ALA A 53 -0.36 18.90 5.24
CA ALA A 53 -0.52 19.38 6.61
C ALA A 53 -0.13 20.86 6.75
N ALA A 54 1.01 21.26 6.17
CA ALA A 54 1.46 22.65 6.19
C ALA A 54 0.44 23.62 5.55
N GLU A 55 -0.23 23.21 4.46
CA GLU A 55 -1.23 24.03 3.76
C GLU A 55 -2.60 24.06 4.45
N HIS A 56 -2.86 23.08 5.33
CA HIS A 56 -4.12 22.93 6.05
C HIS A 56 -4.00 23.25 7.55
N GLY A 57 -2.95 23.99 7.94
CA GLY A 57 -2.75 24.46 9.31
C GLY A 57 -2.36 23.35 10.28
N GLU A 58 -1.38 22.53 9.88
CA GLU A 58 -0.85 21.37 10.60
C GLU A 58 -1.91 20.27 10.87
N LYS A 59 -2.93 20.21 10.00
CA LYS A 59 -3.97 19.18 10.08
C LYS A 59 -3.70 18.05 9.09
N PRO A 60 -3.80 16.79 9.52
CA PRO A 60 -3.74 15.66 8.60
C PRO A 60 -4.95 15.67 7.65
N PRO A 61 -4.88 14.97 6.51
CA PRO A 61 -6.07 14.72 5.71
C PRO A 61 -7.11 13.94 6.53
N SER A 62 -8.38 14.29 6.35
CA SER A 62 -9.50 13.64 7.04
C SER A 62 -9.76 12.22 6.55
N ASN A 63 -9.38 11.92 5.30
CA ASN A 63 -9.56 10.63 4.65
C ASN A 63 -8.63 10.49 3.44
N LYS A 64 -8.70 9.33 2.77
CA LYS A 64 -7.91 9.02 1.58
C LYS A 64 -8.26 9.94 0.41
N GLU A 65 -9.54 10.19 0.19
CA GLU A 65 -10.05 10.95 -0.95
C GLU A 65 -9.50 12.37 -0.95
N GLU A 66 -9.48 13.05 0.21
CA GLU A 66 -8.91 14.38 0.36
C GLU A 66 -7.40 14.42 0.04
N LEU A 67 -6.65 13.40 0.48
CA LEU A 67 -5.24 13.29 0.15
C LEU A 67 -5.02 13.01 -1.35
N VAL A 68 -5.85 12.16 -1.97
CA VAL A 68 -5.79 11.88 -3.40
C VAL A 68 -6.06 13.15 -4.21
N ASP A 69 -7.12 13.90 -3.88
CA ASP A 69 -7.46 15.15 -4.53
C ASP A 69 -6.30 16.14 -4.47
N PHE A 70 -5.67 16.27 -3.30
CA PHE A 70 -4.48 17.10 -3.14
C PHE A 70 -3.30 16.64 -4.02
N LEU A 71 -2.99 15.35 -4.04
CA LEU A 71 -1.91 14.79 -4.85
C LEU A 71 -2.16 14.96 -6.36
N GLU A 72 -3.41 14.85 -6.81
CA GLU A 72 -3.79 15.07 -8.20
C GLU A 72 -3.50 16.51 -8.66
N THR A 73 -3.67 17.52 -7.80
CA THR A 73 -3.30 18.91 -8.13
C THR A 73 -1.78 19.11 -8.32
N ARG A 74 -0.97 18.12 -7.91
CA ARG A 74 0.50 18.20 -7.84
C ARG A 74 1.23 17.16 -8.65
N LYS A 75 0.52 16.24 -9.31
CA LYS A 75 1.13 15.11 -10.03
C LYS A 75 2.26 15.52 -10.98
N ASP A 76 2.15 16.68 -11.63
CA ASP A 76 3.17 17.19 -12.55
C ASP A 76 4.52 17.52 -11.85
N ARG A 77 4.50 17.70 -10.53
CA ARG A 77 5.68 17.92 -9.68
C ARG A 77 6.28 16.61 -9.16
N ILE A 78 5.49 15.54 -9.13
CA ILE A 78 5.89 14.23 -8.62
C ILE A 78 6.54 13.44 -9.75
N ARG A 79 7.86 13.40 -9.77
CA ARG A 79 8.62 12.72 -10.84
C ARG A 79 8.55 11.20 -10.68
N GLY A 80 8.47 10.49 -11.81
CA GLY A 80 8.55 9.03 -11.87
C GLY A 80 7.26 8.31 -11.49
N LEU A 81 6.16 9.04 -11.36
CA LEU A 81 4.83 8.50 -11.07
C LEU A 81 3.99 8.43 -12.35
N ASN A 82 3.36 7.28 -12.61
CA ASN A 82 2.41 7.14 -13.72
C ASN A 82 0.99 7.57 -13.28
N SER A 83 0.64 7.36 -12.01
CA SER A 83 -0.65 7.74 -11.42
C SER A 83 -0.53 7.91 -9.91
N VAL A 84 -1.38 8.78 -9.34
CA VAL A 84 -1.42 9.03 -7.88
C VAL A 84 -1.62 7.75 -7.07
N ASP A 85 -2.39 6.79 -7.59
CA ASP A 85 -2.63 5.49 -6.96
C ASP A 85 -1.35 4.71 -6.63
N GLN A 86 -0.27 4.90 -7.40
CA GLN A 86 1.01 4.24 -7.14
C GLN A 86 1.63 4.66 -5.79
N LEU A 87 1.26 5.84 -5.27
CA LEU A 87 1.74 6.29 -3.96
C LEU A 87 1.08 5.57 -2.78
N PHE A 88 0.00 4.83 -3.02
CA PHE A 88 -0.79 4.16 -1.97
C PHE A 88 -0.50 2.66 -1.86
N THR A 89 0.44 2.13 -2.65
CA THR A 89 0.81 0.72 -2.65
C THR A 89 2.30 0.60 -2.44
N SER A 90 2.76 -0.27 -1.53
CA SER A 90 4.19 -0.52 -1.40
C SER A 90 4.69 -1.42 -2.55
N PRO A 91 5.72 -1.01 -3.29
CA PRO A 91 6.42 -1.87 -4.25
C PRO A 91 7.10 -3.10 -3.61
N ARG A 92 7.31 -3.10 -2.29
CA ARG A 92 8.05 -4.16 -1.59
C ARG A 92 7.17 -5.36 -1.29
N ASP A 93 5.96 -5.14 -0.77
CA ASP A 93 5.01 -6.19 -0.39
C ASP A 93 3.75 -6.24 -1.28
N ASN A 94 3.60 -5.29 -2.21
CA ASN A 94 2.43 -5.11 -3.07
C ASN A 94 1.11 -4.94 -2.29
N GLN A 95 1.19 -4.51 -1.04
CA GLN A 95 0.02 -4.20 -0.21
C GLN A 95 -0.25 -2.69 -0.19
N PRO A 96 -1.51 -2.29 0.06
CA PRO A 96 -1.82 -0.90 0.36
C PRO A 96 -0.99 -0.41 1.55
N LEU A 97 -0.50 0.82 1.46
CA LEU A 97 0.10 1.50 2.61
C LEU A 97 -0.97 1.76 3.67
N VAL A 98 -0.60 1.62 4.93
CA VAL A 98 -1.39 2.11 6.06
C VAL A 98 -1.00 3.56 6.27
N ILE A 99 -1.94 4.47 6.03
CA ILE A 99 -1.73 5.92 6.11
C ILE A 99 -2.59 6.43 7.26
N PHE A 100 -2.03 7.32 8.05
CA PHE A 100 -2.77 7.99 9.11
C PHE A 100 -3.67 9.07 8.53
N TYR A 101 -4.90 9.12 9.01
CA TYR A 101 -5.90 10.13 8.69
C TYR A 101 -6.57 10.56 9.98
N GLY A 102 -7.10 11.78 10.05
CA GLY A 102 -7.91 12.19 11.21
C GLY A 102 -7.92 13.68 11.49
N SER A 103 -8.04 14.03 12.77
CA SER A 103 -8.14 15.42 13.23
C SER A 103 -6.85 15.96 13.87
N GLU A 104 -5.98 15.08 14.35
CA GLU A 104 -4.75 15.46 15.07
C GLU A 104 -3.57 14.66 14.54
N MET A 105 -2.42 15.31 14.36
CA MET A 105 -1.20 14.64 13.95
C MET A 105 -0.71 13.65 15.02
N PRO A 106 -0.12 12.51 14.63
CA PRO A 106 0.52 11.63 15.58
C PRO A 106 1.69 12.34 16.30
N PRO A 107 2.17 11.78 17.43
CA PRO A 107 3.37 12.31 18.08
C PRO A 107 4.59 12.24 17.14
N ALA A 108 5.52 13.18 17.32
CA ALA A 108 6.78 13.19 16.61
C ALA A 108 7.65 11.97 16.96
N ASP A 109 8.36 11.42 15.98
CA ASP A 109 9.41 10.42 16.18
C ASP A 109 10.70 11.04 16.76
N GLU A 110 11.75 10.23 16.89
CA GLU A 110 13.08 10.68 17.36
C GLU A 110 13.71 11.76 16.46
N SER A 111 13.29 11.86 15.19
CA SER A 111 13.74 12.90 14.26
C SER A 111 12.96 14.21 14.40
N GLY A 112 11.96 14.25 15.29
CA GLY A 112 11.12 15.42 15.54
C GLY A 112 9.95 15.55 14.56
N TYR A 113 9.64 14.51 13.77
CA TYR A 113 8.54 14.54 12.81
C TYR A 113 7.59 13.36 12.97
N PRO A 114 6.27 13.58 12.86
CA PRO A 114 5.30 12.49 12.98
C PRO A 114 5.44 11.47 11.85
N VAL A 115 5.39 10.18 12.20
CA VAL A 115 5.26 9.07 11.24
C VAL A 115 3.81 9.01 10.77
N VAL A 116 3.60 9.03 9.45
CA VAL A 116 2.27 9.23 8.84
C VAL A 116 1.85 8.11 7.90
N ALA A 117 2.79 7.27 7.46
CA ALA A 117 2.45 6.08 6.69
C ALA A 117 3.46 4.96 6.95
N HIS A 118 3.00 3.72 6.82
CA HIS A 118 3.84 2.53 6.85
C HIS A 118 3.29 1.42 5.95
N GLU A 119 4.13 0.42 5.70
CA GLU A 119 3.69 -0.80 5.00
C GLU A 119 2.75 -1.64 5.86
N ALA A 120 1.78 -2.30 5.24
CA ALA A 120 0.86 -3.17 5.97
C ALA A 120 1.53 -4.46 6.47
N VAL A 121 2.39 -5.08 5.64
CA VAL A 121 3.00 -6.39 5.94
C VAL A 121 4.52 -6.28 6.06
N GLY A 122 5.15 -5.53 5.14
CA GLY A 122 6.59 -5.40 5.05
C GLY A 122 7.30 -6.71 4.71
N GLU A 123 8.58 -6.82 5.07
CA GLU A 123 9.44 -7.95 4.74
C GLU A 123 10.29 -8.34 5.95
N SER A 124 10.47 -9.63 6.20
CA SER A 124 11.28 -10.15 7.31
C SER A 124 10.88 -9.60 8.70
N GLY A 125 9.59 -9.33 8.90
CA GLY A 125 9.06 -8.77 10.16
C GLY A 125 9.37 -7.29 10.39
N ARG A 126 9.89 -6.58 9.38
CA ARG A 126 10.17 -5.14 9.41
C ARG A 126 9.32 -4.41 8.37
N LEU A 127 8.74 -3.29 8.77
CA LEU A 127 7.95 -2.39 7.94
C LEU A 127 8.80 -1.18 7.60
N LEU A 128 8.70 -0.68 6.38
CA LEU A 128 9.12 0.68 6.08
C LEU A 128 8.03 1.64 6.55
N ALA A 129 8.44 2.72 7.21
CA ALA A 129 7.58 3.79 7.66
C ALA A 129 8.16 5.15 7.25
N THR A 130 7.29 6.14 7.06
CA THR A 130 7.73 7.49 6.68
C THR A 130 7.10 8.57 7.54
N ASN A 131 7.90 9.60 7.81
CA ASN A 131 7.45 10.81 8.49
C ASN A 131 7.12 11.95 7.52
N THR A 132 6.56 13.04 8.05
CA THR A 132 6.12 14.22 7.26
C THR A 132 7.23 14.96 6.51
N ARG A 133 8.50 14.59 6.72
CA ARG A 133 9.63 15.13 5.94
C ARG A 133 10.17 14.13 4.91
N GLY A 134 9.52 13.00 4.75
CA GLY A 134 9.97 11.91 3.86
C GLY A 134 11.18 11.16 4.39
N GLY A 135 11.49 11.27 5.69
CA GLY A 135 12.40 10.33 6.34
C GLY A 135 11.78 8.93 6.26
N VAL A 136 12.57 7.92 5.88
CA VAL A 136 12.10 6.54 5.77
C VAL A 136 12.94 5.63 6.65
N THR A 137 12.31 5.05 7.66
CA THR A 137 12.92 4.17 8.67
C THR A 137 12.29 2.78 8.61
N GLU A 138 12.99 1.80 9.17
CA GLU A 138 12.45 0.45 9.35
C GLU A 138 11.99 0.29 10.79
N ILE A 139 10.76 -0.15 10.98
CA ILE A 139 10.13 -0.38 12.28
C ILE A 139 9.61 -1.83 12.35
N SER A 140 9.46 -2.40 13.53
CA SER A 140 8.73 -3.64 13.75
C SER A 140 7.25 -3.37 13.94
N GLN A 141 6.42 -4.39 13.75
CA GLN A 141 4.98 -4.30 14.04
C GLN A 141 4.68 -3.88 15.50
N GLY A 142 5.54 -4.28 16.45
CA GLY A 142 5.42 -3.90 17.86
C GLY A 142 5.67 -2.41 18.13
N GLU A 143 6.28 -1.69 17.19
CA GLU A 143 6.56 -0.25 17.30
C GLU A 143 5.42 0.61 16.72
N ILE A 144 4.45 0.03 15.98
CA ILE A 144 3.31 0.79 15.43
C ILE A 144 2.55 1.57 16.51
N PRO A 145 2.21 1.00 17.69
CA PRO A 145 1.44 1.74 18.70
C PRO A 145 2.15 2.97 19.25
N SER A 146 3.50 3.02 19.23
CA SER A 146 4.25 4.21 19.64
C SER A 146 4.16 5.36 18.63
N TYR A 147 3.86 5.07 17.36
CA TYR A 147 3.73 6.08 16.31
C TYR A 147 2.29 6.52 16.09
N PHE A 148 1.34 5.60 16.14
CA PHE A 148 -0.05 5.86 15.77
C PHE A 148 -1.02 5.85 16.96
N GLY A 149 -0.49 5.65 18.17
CA GLY A 149 -1.30 5.34 19.36
C GLY A 149 -1.81 3.90 19.33
N SER A 150 -2.37 3.44 20.44
CA SER A 150 -3.18 2.22 20.44
C SER A 150 -4.39 2.48 19.55
N THR A 151 -4.36 2.00 18.30
CA THR A 151 -5.53 1.88 17.44
C THR A 151 -6.69 1.33 18.27
N GLN A 152 -7.73 2.14 18.48
CA GLN A 152 -9.00 1.69 19.08
C GLN A 152 -9.82 0.91 18.07
#